data_AF-A0A2V9QR77-F1
#
_entry.id   AF-A0A2V9QR77-F1
#
_cell.length_a   1.000
_cell.length_b   1.000
_cell.length_c   1.000
_cell.angle_alpha   90.00
_cell.angle_beta   90.00
_cell.angle_gamma   90.00
#
_symmetry.space_group_name_H-M   'P 1'
#
loop_
_entity.id
_entity.type
_entity.pdbx_description
1 polymer ?
#
loop_
_entity_poly.entity_id
_entity_poly.type
_entity_poly.pdbx_seq_one_letter_code
_entity_poly.pdbx_strand_id
1 'polypeptide(L)'
;MDQRLLLASSILAVTLPAFPRFENIGSRARLDFKLTSGSPSKAHILESMGGGVGLIDYDNDGWVDVFLVNGSTLEAERAGNNKATSRLFRNNHNGTFTDVTDNQILTIEEK
;
A
#
# COMPACT_ATOMS: atom_id res chain seq x y z
N MET A 1 56.61 -12.10 -44.92
CA MET A 1 56.10 -12.66 -43.65
C MET A 1 55.87 -11.46 -42.72
N ASP A 2 54.69 -10.85 -42.79
CA ASP A 2 54.37 -9.60 -42.11
C ASP A 2 53.15 -9.85 -41.20
N GLN A 3 53.40 -9.95 -39.89
CA GLN A 3 52.40 -10.24 -38.87
C GLN A 3 51.95 -8.92 -38.24
N ARG A 4 50.91 -8.31 -38.81
CA ARG A 4 50.20 -7.20 -38.16
C ARG A 4 49.16 -7.77 -37.21
N LEU A 5 49.51 -7.76 -35.92
CA LEU A 5 48.65 -8.17 -34.81
C LEU A 5 47.58 -7.08 -34.57
N LEU A 6 46.31 -7.39 -34.89
CA LEU A 6 45.16 -6.55 -34.54
C LEU A 6 44.64 -6.98 -33.15
N LEU A 7 44.93 -6.19 -32.12
CA LEU A 7 44.32 -6.36 -30.79
C LEU A 7 42.98 -5.63 -30.76
N ALA A 8 41.88 -6.38 -30.87
CA ALA A 8 40.54 -5.87 -30.59
C ALA A 8 40.36 -5.77 -29.07
N SER A 9 40.37 -4.54 -28.53
CA SER A 9 39.94 -4.29 -27.16
C SER A 9 38.43 -4.41 -27.07
N SER A 10 37.93 -5.51 -26.54
CA SER A 10 36.54 -5.64 -26.09
C SER A 10 36.43 -4.99 -24.72
N ILE A 11 35.72 -3.87 -24.65
CA ILE A 11 35.32 -3.26 -23.37
C ILE A 11 34.23 -4.16 -22.78
N LEU A 12 34.52 -4.83 -21.65
CA LEU A 12 33.48 -5.39 -20.80
C LEU A 12 32.64 -4.23 -20.25
N ALA A 13 31.41 -4.07 -20.72
CA ALA A 13 30.46 -3.18 -20.10
C ALA A 13 30.05 -3.79 -18.74
N VAL A 14 30.56 -3.21 -17.64
CA VAL A 14 30.09 -3.54 -16.29
C VAL A 14 28.72 -2.92 -16.12
N THR A 15 27.67 -3.74 -16.14
CA THR A 15 26.32 -3.31 -15.76
C THR A 15 26.29 -3.10 -14.24
N LEU A 16 26.31 -1.83 -13.81
CA LEU A 16 26.07 -1.50 -12.41
C LEU A 16 24.62 -1.88 -12.03
N PRO A 17 24.37 -2.38 -10.81
CA PRO A 17 23.00 -2.60 -10.36
C PRO A 17 22.25 -1.27 -10.43
N ALA A 18 21.08 -1.29 -11.05
CA ALA A 18 20.25 -0.10 -11.14
C ALA A 18 19.88 0.34 -9.71
N PHE A 19 20.12 1.61 -9.39
CA PHE A 19 19.65 2.18 -8.15
C PHE A 19 18.11 2.14 -8.11
N PRO A 20 17.50 1.79 -6.95
CA PRO A 20 16.05 1.84 -6.82
C PRO A 20 15.57 3.27 -7.08
N ARG A 21 14.54 3.41 -7.92
CA ARG A 21 13.89 4.70 -8.15
C ARG A 21 12.64 4.77 -7.30
N PHE A 22 12.49 5.87 -6.59
CA PHE A 22 11.28 6.19 -5.85
C PHE A 22 10.42 7.12 -6.70
N GLU A 23 9.18 6.72 -6.93
CA GLU A 23 8.19 7.52 -7.66
C GLU A 23 6.97 7.74 -6.77
N ASN A 24 6.47 8.97 -6.72
CA ASN A 24 5.18 9.25 -6.11
C ASN A 24 4.07 8.83 -7.09
N ILE A 25 3.38 7.74 -6.75
CA ILE A 25 2.26 7.22 -7.55
C ILE A 25 0.89 7.57 -6.97
N GLY A 26 0.80 8.40 -5.92
CA GLY A 26 -0.43 8.61 -5.15
C GLY A 26 -1.63 9.03 -6.01
N SER A 27 -1.43 9.89 -7.00
CA SER A 27 -2.48 10.34 -7.92
C SER A 27 -2.97 9.27 -8.91
N ARG A 28 -2.15 8.24 -9.18
CA ARG A 28 -2.47 7.15 -10.12
C ARG A 28 -2.73 5.80 -9.43
N ALA A 29 -2.44 5.69 -8.14
CA ALA A 29 -2.52 4.45 -7.37
C ALA A 29 -3.95 3.95 -7.16
N ARG A 30 -4.97 4.83 -7.21
CA ARG A 30 -6.38 4.49 -6.94
C ARG A 30 -6.61 3.93 -5.53
N LEU A 31 -5.81 4.40 -4.56
CA LEU A 31 -6.00 4.13 -3.14
C LEU A 31 -6.97 5.16 -2.56
N ASP A 32 -8.27 4.99 -2.86
CA ASP A 32 -9.33 5.90 -2.41
C ASP A 32 -9.77 5.52 -0.98
N PHE A 33 -9.04 6.04 0.02
CA PHE A 33 -9.31 5.76 1.44
C PHE A 33 -9.48 7.04 2.26
N LYS A 34 -10.49 7.03 3.15
CA LYS A 34 -10.72 8.09 4.13
C LYS A 34 -10.66 7.52 5.54
N LEU A 35 -9.66 7.97 6.30
CA LEU A 35 -9.55 7.67 7.71
C LEU A 35 -10.58 8.47 8.52
N THR A 36 -11.34 7.75 9.34
CA THR A 36 -12.16 8.31 10.41
C THR A 36 -11.45 8.04 11.73
N SER A 37 -11.17 9.10 12.48
CA SER A 37 -10.46 9.02 13.76
C SER A 37 -11.04 10.12 14.64
N GLY A 38 -12.10 9.81 15.39
CA GLY A 38 -12.79 10.76 16.25
C GLY A 38 -13.45 11.95 15.56
N SER A 39 -14.09 12.79 16.36
CA SER A 39 -14.64 14.08 15.93
C SER A 39 -13.54 15.07 15.50
N PRO A 40 -13.85 16.09 14.68
CA PRO A 40 -12.89 17.14 14.32
C PRO A 40 -12.28 17.86 15.53
N SER A 41 -13.05 18.01 16.62
CA SER A 41 -12.60 18.67 17.85
C SER A 41 -11.65 17.83 18.71
N LYS A 42 -11.60 16.50 18.52
CA LYS A 42 -10.69 15.59 19.25
C LYS A 42 -10.70 15.82 20.77
N ALA A 43 -11.90 15.89 21.36
CA ALA A 43 -12.07 16.27 22.76
C ALA A 43 -11.59 15.19 23.75
N HIS A 44 -11.45 13.94 23.30
CA HIS A 44 -11.03 12.81 24.13
C HIS A 44 -9.73 12.18 23.61
N ILE A 45 -8.92 11.62 24.51
CA ILE A 45 -7.66 10.92 24.17
C ILE A 45 -7.91 9.81 23.14
N LEU A 46 -9.01 9.06 23.28
CA LEU A 46 -9.38 7.98 22.35
C LEU A 46 -9.58 8.46 20.91
N GLU A 47 -9.97 9.72 20.72
CA GLU A 47 -10.18 10.31 19.40
C GLU A 47 -8.87 10.69 18.69
N SER A 48 -7.74 10.67 19.40
CA SER A 48 -6.42 11.00 18.84
C SER A 48 -5.73 9.80 18.19
N MET A 49 -6.30 8.60 18.29
CA MET A 49 -5.73 7.40 17.69
C MET A 49 -5.92 7.42 16.17
N GLY A 50 -4.80 7.44 15.43
CA GLY A 50 -4.81 7.35 13.98
C GLY A 50 -5.16 5.94 13.48
N GLY A 51 -5.28 5.81 12.15
CA GLY A 51 -5.40 4.50 11.50
C GLY A 51 -4.06 3.77 11.44
N GLY A 52 -4.02 2.74 10.60
CA GLY A 52 -2.83 1.92 10.40
C GLY A 52 -2.73 1.39 8.97
N VAL A 53 -1.52 0.96 8.60
CA VAL A 53 -1.26 0.31 7.32
C VAL A 53 -0.61 -1.05 7.55
N GLY A 54 -1.14 -2.08 6.90
CA GLY A 54 -0.55 -3.40 6.78
C GLY A 54 -0.11 -3.63 5.33
N LEU A 55 1.10 -4.18 5.15
CA LEU A 55 1.61 -4.61 3.87
C LEU A 55 1.70 -6.13 3.90
N ILE A 56 0.89 -6.79 3.07
CA ILE A 56 0.72 -8.25 3.07
C ILE A 56 0.46 -8.71 1.64
N ASP A 57 1.00 -9.87 1.25
CA ASP A 57 0.58 -10.58 0.04
C ASP A 57 -0.59 -11.49 0.44
N TYR A 58 -1.84 -11.02 0.24
CA TYR A 58 -3.01 -11.71 0.81
C TYR A 58 -3.52 -12.84 -0.08
N ASP A 59 -3.31 -12.76 -1.39
CA ASP A 59 -3.74 -13.77 -2.36
C ASP A 59 -2.60 -14.68 -2.86
N ASN A 60 -1.40 -14.49 -2.32
CA ASN A 60 -0.20 -15.29 -2.59
C ASN A 60 0.19 -15.24 -4.07
N ASP A 61 0.09 -14.05 -4.69
CA ASP A 61 0.48 -13.79 -6.06
C ASP A 61 1.93 -13.27 -6.19
N GLY A 62 2.61 -13.07 -5.05
CA GLY A 62 3.98 -12.58 -4.96
C GLY A 62 4.11 -11.06 -4.95
N TRP A 63 3.00 -10.32 -4.95
CA TRP A 63 2.96 -8.87 -4.85
C TRP A 63 2.37 -8.41 -3.52
N VAL A 64 2.90 -7.29 -3.03
CA VAL A 64 2.44 -6.72 -1.77
C VAL A 64 1.16 -5.92 -2.00
N ASP A 65 0.12 -6.29 -1.27
CA ASP A 65 -1.16 -5.60 -1.14
C ASP A 65 -1.16 -4.65 0.06
N VAL A 66 -2.16 -3.78 0.12
CA VAL A 66 -2.28 -2.75 1.15
C VAL A 66 -3.56 -2.91 1.95
N PHE A 67 -3.43 -3.11 3.26
CA PHE A 67 -4.53 -3.10 4.20
C PHE A 67 -4.54 -1.78 4.98
N LEU A 68 -5.65 -1.05 4.96
CA LEU A 68 -5.80 0.23 5.65
C LEU A 68 -6.82 0.09 6.78
N VAL A 69 -6.33 0.27 8.01
CA VAL A 69 -7.15 0.23 9.23
C VAL A 69 -7.86 1.56 9.39
N ASN A 70 -9.18 1.49 9.54
CA ASN A 70 -10.02 2.63 9.84
C ASN A 70 -10.37 2.67 11.33
N GLY A 71 -10.80 3.84 11.80
CA GLY A 71 -11.34 4.01 13.14
C GLY A 71 -12.81 4.38 13.09
N SER A 72 -13.23 5.20 14.04
CA SER A 72 -14.62 5.63 14.19
C SER A 72 -14.71 6.96 14.93
N THR A 73 -15.93 7.44 15.17
CA THR A 73 -16.19 8.53 16.11
C THR A 73 -16.79 7.98 17.40
N LEU A 74 -16.54 8.63 18.53
CA LEU A 74 -17.10 8.17 19.82
C LEU A 74 -18.64 8.18 19.82
N GLU A 75 -19.26 9.13 19.11
CA GLU A 75 -20.70 9.18 18.91
C GLU A 75 -21.21 7.96 18.14
N ALA A 76 -20.55 7.63 17.02
CA ALA A 76 -20.95 6.49 16.19
C ALA A 76 -20.77 5.14 16.89
N GLU A 77 -19.68 4.99 17.65
CA GLU A 77 -19.46 3.81 18.50
C GLU A 77 -20.56 3.67 19.56
N ARG A 78 -20.87 4.74 20.30
CA ARG A 78 -21.93 4.71 21.33
C ARG A 78 -23.31 4.43 20.75
N ALA A 79 -23.57 4.88 19.54
CA ALA A 79 -24.83 4.63 18.84
C ALA A 79 -24.89 3.25 18.17
N GLY A 80 -23.80 2.46 18.19
CA GLY A 80 -23.73 1.18 17.50
C GLY A 80 -23.89 1.30 15.98
N ASN A 81 -23.51 2.44 15.40
CA ASN A 81 -23.75 2.75 14.00
C ASN A 81 -22.48 3.10 13.21
N ASN A 82 -21.30 2.69 13.70
CA ASN A 82 -20.05 2.88 12.99
C ASN A 82 -20.14 2.35 11.55
N LYS A 83 -19.84 3.23 10.58
CA LYS A 83 -19.80 2.93 9.14
C LYS A 83 -18.40 3.01 8.57
N ALA A 84 -17.45 3.54 9.34
CA ALA A 84 -16.06 3.56 8.93
C ALA A 84 -15.53 2.14 9.02
N THR A 85 -14.86 1.73 7.96
CA THR A 85 -14.53 0.33 7.72
C THR A 85 -13.12 0.29 7.18
N SER A 86 -12.34 -0.64 7.72
CA SER A 86 -11.01 -0.97 7.21
C SER A 86 -11.13 -1.53 5.80
N ARG A 87 -10.12 -1.28 4.96
CA ARG A 87 -10.13 -1.63 3.53
C ARG A 87 -8.93 -2.47 3.16
N LEU A 88 -9.13 -3.44 2.27
CA LEU A 88 -8.05 -4.20 1.64
C LEU A 88 -7.96 -3.80 0.16
N PHE A 89 -6.76 -3.49 -0.29
CA PHE A 89 -6.46 -3.07 -1.65
C PHE A 89 -5.47 -4.04 -2.30
N ARG A 90 -5.95 -4.79 -3.29
CA ARG A 90 -5.11 -5.70 -4.08
C ARG A 90 -4.25 -4.92 -5.07
N ASN A 91 -2.98 -5.24 -5.17
CA ASN A 91 -2.06 -4.70 -6.14
C ASN A 91 -2.35 -5.25 -7.55
N ASN A 92 -2.56 -4.38 -8.54
CA ASN A 92 -2.83 -4.81 -9.92
C ASN A 92 -1.54 -4.97 -10.77
N HIS A 93 -0.36 -4.95 -10.14
CA HIS A 93 0.97 -5.12 -10.75
C HIS A 93 1.34 -4.04 -11.77
N ASN A 94 0.60 -2.93 -11.80
CA ASN A 94 0.79 -1.82 -12.73
C ASN A 94 0.85 -0.46 -12.02
N GLY A 95 1.08 -0.47 -10.71
CA GLY A 95 1.08 0.73 -9.87
C GLY A 95 -0.31 1.29 -9.58
N THR A 96 -1.37 0.48 -9.77
CA THR A 96 -2.73 0.77 -9.32
C THR A 96 -3.21 -0.33 -8.38
N PHE A 97 -4.21 -0.02 -7.57
CA PHE A 97 -4.81 -0.94 -6.62
C PHE A 97 -6.33 -1.06 -6.84
N THR A 98 -6.88 -2.20 -6.46
CA THR A 98 -8.33 -2.49 -6.49
C THR A 98 -8.82 -2.72 -5.07
N ASP A 99 -9.85 -1.99 -4.64
CA ASP A 99 -10.54 -2.27 -3.38
C ASP A 99 -11.24 -3.64 -3.48
N VAL A 100 -10.84 -4.55 -2.60
CA VAL A 100 -11.35 -5.92 -2.51
C VAL A 100 -11.97 -6.20 -1.13
N THR A 101 -12.32 -5.16 -0.38
CA THR A 101 -12.83 -5.28 1.00
C THR A 101 -14.03 -6.22 1.12
N ASP A 102 -14.93 -6.21 0.14
CA ASP A 102 -16.14 -7.03 0.14
C ASP A 102 -15.90 -8.48 -0.32
N ASN A 103 -14.69 -8.82 -0.75
CA ASN A 103 -14.33 -10.18 -1.17
C ASN A 103 -14.12 -11.07 0.07
N GLN A 104 -15.19 -11.34 0.83
CA GLN A 104 -15.50 -12.41 1.82
C GLN A 104 -14.40 -13.05 2.71
N ILE A 105 -13.15 -12.59 2.67
CA ILE A 105 -12.00 -13.16 3.40
C ILE A 105 -11.71 -12.35 4.68
N LEU A 106 -12.18 -11.10 4.76
CA LEU A 106 -11.97 -10.22 5.92
C LEU A 106 -13.30 -9.73 6.50
N THR A 107 -14.08 -10.64 7.10
CA THR A 107 -15.02 -10.19 8.15
C THR A 107 -14.20 -9.95 9.41
N ILE A 108 -13.81 -8.70 9.62
CA ILE A 108 -13.19 -8.30 10.89
C ILE A 108 -14.34 -8.10 11.87
N GLU A 109 -14.58 -9.11 12.71
CA GLU A 109 -15.42 -8.89 13.89
C GLU A 109 -14.64 -8.05 14.90
N GLU A 110 -14.95 -6.77 14.96
CA GLU A 110 -14.56 -5.94 16.09
C GLU A 110 -15.40 -6.38 17.31
N LYS A 111 -14.73 -7.00 18.27
CA LYS A 111 -15.31 -7.50 19.52
C LYS A 111 -15.52 -6.38 20.54
#